data_AF-A0A931K0S3-F1
#
_entry.id   AF-A0A931K0S3-F1
#
_cell.length_a   1.000
_cell.length_b   1.000
_cell.length_c   1.000
_cell.angle_alpha   90.00
_cell.angle_beta   90.00
_cell.angle_gamma   90.00
#
_symmetry.space_group_name_H-M   'P 1'
#
loop_
_entity.id
_entity.type
_entity.pdbx_description
1 polymer ?
#
loop_
_entity_poly.entity_id
_entity_poly.type
_entity_poly.pdbx_seq_one_letter_code
_entity_poly.pdbx_strand_id
1 'polypeptide(L)'
;MGIDAGKIRLNLTPARGAKLTLAGLVAVGSLALPGCSQERYSYASTVHMPLTVTMKNTSTGETIWSYDVPVGQQLNVIFQRDADLADSQGYDDMVWTVSDIGKSDSGHPSTLRVPPPSERRLDLTVRSGNEPRTAQIIESERPDSNVAYPAAGPGLFPRTAPNNPEAAPQSPAQGTAPTSPAKAPSAAKPSDASKAPPPAISLPDPKQQSPK
;
A
#
# COMPACT_ATOMS: atom_id res chain seq x y z
N MET A 1 -54.83 12.93 -49.80
CA MET A 1 -53.83 11.92 -50.18
C MET A 1 -53.04 11.58 -48.93
N GLY A 2 -53.34 10.43 -48.33
CA GLY A 2 -52.78 9.99 -47.05
C GLY A 2 -51.52 9.14 -47.26
N ILE A 3 -50.55 9.30 -46.37
CA ILE A 3 -49.35 8.48 -46.35
C ILE A 3 -49.37 7.65 -45.06
N ASP A 4 -49.28 6.36 -45.27
CA ASP A 4 -49.57 5.24 -44.38
C ASP A 4 -48.46 5.06 -43.32
N ALA A 5 -48.85 4.86 -42.07
CA ALA A 5 -47.94 4.67 -40.94
C ALA A 5 -47.52 3.19 -40.85
N GLY A 6 -46.32 2.89 -41.36
CA GLY A 6 -45.71 1.55 -41.31
C GLY A 6 -45.45 1.06 -39.88
N LYS A 7 -46.24 0.06 -39.46
CA LYS A 7 -46.16 -0.62 -38.16
C LYS A 7 -45.11 -1.73 -38.22
N ILE A 8 -43.91 -1.47 -37.71
CA ILE A 8 -42.82 -2.47 -37.62
C ILE A 8 -43.15 -3.45 -36.49
N ARG A 9 -43.36 -4.73 -36.84
CA ARG A 9 -43.46 -5.83 -35.87
C ARG A 9 -42.11 -6.50 -35.71
N LEU A 10 -41.47 -6.32 -34.56
CA LEU A 10 -40.29 -7.08 -34.16
C LEU A 10 -40.76 -8.43 -33.59
N ASN A 11 -40.49 -9.50 -34.32
CA ASN A 11 -40.70 -10.86 -33.83
C ASN A 11 -39.56 -11.24 -32.89
N LEU A 12 -39.87 -11.32 -31.59
CA LEU A 12 -38.93 -11.73 -30.55
C LEU A 12 -38.96 -13.26 -30.43
N THR A 13 -37.90 -13.93 -30.89
CA THR A 13 -37.73 -15.38 -30.74
C THR A 13 -37.38 -15.71 -29.28
N PRO A 14 -38.09 -16.63 -28.60
CA PRO A 14 -37.71 -17.08 -27.27
C PRO A 14 -36.53 -18.05 -27.36
N ALA A 15 -35.33 -17.58 -27.02
CA ALA A 15 -34.16 -18.44 -26.87
C ALA A 15 -34.32 -19.32 -25.61
N ARG A 16 -34.29 -20.63 -25.83
CA ARG A 16 -34.41 -21.69 -24.82
C ARG A 16 -33.23 -21.65 -23.83
N GLY A 17 -33.56 -21.99 -22.58
CA GLY A 17 -32.73 -21.84 -21.40
C GLY A 17 -31.32 -22.42 -21.47
N ALA A 18 -30.37 -21.57 -21.12
CA ALA A 18 -29.11 -21.96 -20.53
C ALA A 18 -29.26 -21.83 -19.01
N LYS A 19 -29.20 -22.96 -18.29
CA LYS A 19 -29.04 -22.96 -16.84
C LYS A 19 -27.59 -22.54 -16.53
N LEU A 20 -27.38 -21.23 -16.40
CA LEU A 20 -26.14 -20.67 -15.92
C LEU A 20 -26.12 -20.83 -14.40
N THR A 21 -25.35 -21.80 -13.91
CA THR A 21 -25.07 -21.97 -12.49
C THR A 21 -24.23 -20.77 -12.04
N LEU A 22 -24.89 -19.77 -11.46
CA LEU A 22 -24.27 -18.59 -10.89
C LEU A 22 -23.52 -19.02 -9.63
N ALA A 23 -22.23 -19.35 -9.77
CA ALA A 23 -21.32 -19.39 -8.64
C ALA A 23 -21.24 -17.97 -8.09
N GLY A 24 -21.86 -17.77 -6.92
CA GLY A 24 -22.01 -16.47 -6.28
C GLY A 24 -20.67 -15.83 -5.96
N LEU A 25 -20.29 -14.82 -6.74
CA LEU A 25 -19.39 -13.78 -6.30
C LEU A 25 -20.22 -12.85 -5.39
N VAL A 26 -20.21 -13.11 -4.09
CA VAL A 26 -20.80 -12.18 -3.11
C VAL A 26 -19.86 -10.99 -2.98
N ALA A 27 -20.00 -10.01 -3.86
CA ALA A 27 -19.56 -8.66 -3.59
C ALA A 27 -20.57 -8.08 -2.58
N VAL A 28 -20.27 -8.18 -1.28
CA VAL A 28 -20.98 -7.39 -0.26
C VAL A 28 -20.55 -5.93 -0.47
N GLY A 29 -21.23 -5.26 -1.40
CA GLY A 29 -21.15 -3.81 -1.57
C GLY A 29 -21.94 -3.17 -0.44
N SER A 30 -21.26 -2.79 0.63
CA SER A 30 -21.82 -1.95 1.68
C SER A 30 -22.41 -0.68 1.05
N LEU A 31 -23.71 -0.45 1.26
CA LEU A 31 -24.37 0.84 0.99
C LEU A 31 -23.76 1.89 1.94
N ALA A 32 -22.62 2.46 1.55
CA ALA A 32 -21.97 3.52 2.30
C ALA A 32 -22.71 4.85 2.05
N LEU A 33 -23.19 5.44 3.13
CA LEU A 33 -23.63 6.83 3.19
C LEU A 33 -22.52 7.76 2.64
N PRO A 34 -22.86 8.92 2.06
CA PRO A 34 -21.87 9.90 1.62
C PRO A 34 -21.17 10.49 2.85
N GLY A 35 -20.07 9.88 3.25
CA GLY A 35 -19.26 10.31 4.37
C GLY A 35 -17.85 9.81 4.18
N CYS A 36 -16.93 10.73 3.85
CA CYS A 36 -15.49 10.66 4.08
C CYS A 36 -14.91 9.24 3.99
N SER A 37 -14.92 8.65 2.79
CA SER A 37 -14.24 7.37 2.59
C SER A 37 -12.74 7.64 2.62
N GLN A 38 -12.13 7.43 3.78
CA GLN A 38 -10.69 7.43 3.92
C GLN A 38 -10.08 6.46 2.91
N GLU A 39 -9.07 6.90 2.17
CA GLU A 39 -8.41 6.06 1.17
C GLU A 39 -7.59 4.99 1.88
N ARG A 40 -7.95 3.72 1.65
CA ARG A 40 -7.32 2.55 2.24
C ARG A 40 -7.02 1.53 1.16
N TYR A 41 -5.79 1.05 1.14
CA TYR A 41 -5.31 0.06 0.18
C TYR A 41 -4.60 -1.08 0.89
N SER A 42 -4.78 -2.29 0.38
CA SER A 42 -4.23 -3.52 0.94
C SER A 42 -3.58 -4.34 -0.16
N TYR A 43 -2.31 -4.67 0.01
CA TYR A 43 -1.50 -5.37 -0.99
C TYR A 43 -0.91 -6.64 -0.37
N ALA A 44 -1.50 -7.80 -0.69
CA ALA A 44 -1.05 -9.09 -0.20
C ALA A 44 0.04 -9.69 -1.10
N SER A 45 1.20 -10.01 -0.52
CA SER A 45 2.33 -10.60 -1.22
C SER A 45 2.35 -12.11 -0.99
N THR A 46 2.17 -12.90 -2.06
CA THR A 46 2.13 -14.37 -1.97
C THR A 46 3.40 -14.98 -2.56
N VAL A 47 3.64 -16.27 -2.30
CA VAL A 47 4.83 -16.98 -2.79
C VAL A 47 4.94 -16.91 -4.32
N HIS A 48 3.80 -16.99 -5.02
CA HIS A 48 3.73 -16.95 -6.47
C HIS A 48 3.58 -15.54 -7.05
N MET A 49 3.37 -14.55 -6.19
CA MET A 49 3.18 -13.15 -6.58
C MET A 49 3.81 -12.25 -5.52
N PRO A 50 5.15 -12.23 -5.42
CA PRO A 50 5.85 -11.31 -4.55
C PRO A 50 5.69 -9.89 -5.09
N LEU A 51 5.23 -8.96 -4.24
CA LEU A 51 4.90 -7.61 -4.66
C LEU A 51 5.92 -6.57 -4.13
N THR A 52 6.21 -5.59 -4.97
CA THR A 52 6.80 -4.30 -4.60
C THR A 52 5.78 -3.21 -4.89
N VAL A 53 5.53 -2.35 -3.91
CA VAL A 53 4.65 -1.20 -4.04
C VAL A 53 5.48 0.07 -4.06
N THR A 54 5.29 0.91 -5.06
CA THR A 54 6.04 2.15 -5.25
C THR A 54 5.09 3.32 -5.38
N MET A 55 5.32 4.38 -4.61
CA MET A 55 4.58 5.63 -4.74
C MET A 55 5.37 6.63 -5.58
N LYS A 56 4.71 7.21 -6.57
CA LYS A 56 5.26 8.28 -7.41
C LYS A 56 4.45 9.55 -7.30
N ASN A 57 5.14 10.68 -7.36
CA ASN A 57 4.55 11.97 -7.62
C ASN A 57 4.27 12.06 -9.14
N THR A 58 3.03 12.24 -9.55
CA THR A 58 2.66 12.32 -10.97
C THR A 58 2.97 13.69 -11.59
N SER A 59 3.05 14.73 -10.77
CA SER A 59 3.43 16.09 -11.19
C SER A 59 4.92 16.17 -11.53
N THR A 60 5.79 15.54 -10.72
CA THR A 60 7.25 15.57 -10.94
C THR A 60 7.82 14.30 -11.58
N GLY A 61 7.10 13.17 -11.53
CA GLY A 61 7.58 11.85 -11.93
C GLY A 61 8.51 11.18 -10.91
N GLU A 62 8.77 11.82 -9.77
CA GLU A 62 9.70 11.33 -8.74
C GLU A 62 9.11 10.15 -7.95
N THR A 63 9.97 9.19 -7.59
CA THR A 63 9.61 8.11 -6.66
C THR A 63 9.85 8.57 -5.23
N ILE A 64 8.78 8.61 -4.43
CA ILE A 64 8.82 9.14 -3.05
C ILE A 64 9.04 8.02 -2.04
N TRP A 65 8.45 6.85 -2.32
CA TRP A 65 8.46 5.72 -1.40
C TRP A 65 8.39 4.42 -2.19
N SER A 66 9.07 3.39 -1.70
CA SER A 66 8.99 2.05 -2.25
C SER A 66 9.13 1.04 -1.13
N TYR A 67 8.33 -0.02 -1.19
CA TYR A 67 8.34 -1.06 -0.17
C TYR A 67 8.19 -2.44 -0.81
N ASP A 68 9.14 -3.32 -0.51
CA ASP A 68 9.10 -4.72 -0.88
C ASP A 68 8.29 -5.48 0.16
N VAL A 69 7.09 -5.93 -0.22
CA VAL A 69 6.18 -6.60 0.70
C VAL A 69 6.65 -8.04 0.92
N PRO A 70 7.01 -8.43 2.16
CA PRO A 70 7.49 -9.78 2.41
C PRO A 70 6.45 -10.84 2.03
N VAL A 71 6.90 -11.97 1.50
CA VAL A 71 6.01 -13.07 1.12
C VAL A 71 5.27 -13.61 2.35
N GLY A 72 3.95 -13.77 2.21
CA GLY A 72 3.05 -14.18 3.30
C GLY A 72 2.57 -13.03 4.17
N GLN A 73 2.99 -11.79 3.88
CA GLN A 73 2.52 -10.57 4.52
C GLN A 73 1.63 -9.74 3.57
N GLN A 74 0.90 -8.81 4.15
CA GLN A 74 0.10 -7.81 3.49
C GLN A 74 0.55 -6.43 3.96
N LEU A 75 0.73 -5.52 3.00
CA LEU A 75 0.98 -4.11 3.23
C LEU A 75 -0.37 -3.38 3.22
N ASN A 76 -0.71 -2.71 4.32
CA ASN A 76 -1.87 -1.82 4.39
C ASN A 76 -1.38 -0.38 4.34
N VAL A 77 -1.99 0.42 3.48
CA VAL A 77 -1.68 1.84 3.27
C VAL A 77 -2.95 2.62 3.51
N ILE A 78 -2.87 3.63 4.38
CA ILE A 78 -3.97 4.48 4.78
C ILE A 78 -3.53 5.93 4.60
N PHE A 79 -4.37 6.73 3.96
CA PHE A 79 -4.17 8.17 3.88
C PHE A 79 -5.04 8.86 4.91
N GLN A 80 -4.44 9.70 5.75
CA GLN A 80 -5.12 10.20 6.96
C GLN A 80 -6.12 11.31 6.69
N ARG A 81 -5.96 12.07 5.60
CA ARG A 81 -6.84 13.19 5.29
C ARG A 81 -7.91 12.81 4.26
N ASP A 82 -9.01 13.55 4.29
CA ASP A 82 -9.95 13.59 3.17
C ASP A 82 -9.27 14.15 1.93
N ALA A 83 -9.67 13.64 0.75
CA ALA A 83 -9.02 14.00 -0.50
C ALA A 83 -9.03 15.52 -0.77
N ASP A 84 -10.20 16.16 -0.61
CA ASP A 84 -10.36 17.61 -0.80
C ASP A 84 -9.47 18.43 0.14
N LEU A 85 -9.32 17.96 1.40
CA LEU A 85 -8.48 18.62 2.40
C LEU A 85 -7.00 18.45 2.06
N ALA A 86 -6.59 17.26 1.65
CA ALA A 86 -5.22 16.98 1.24
C ALA A 86 -4.83 17.79 0.00
N ASP A 87 -5.69 17.87 -1.02
CA ASP A 87 -5.48 18.69 -2.22
C ASP A 87 -5.36 20.18 -1.88
N SER A 88 -6.26 20.71 -1.05
CA SER A 88 -6.20 22.10 -0.58
C SER A 88 -4.91 22.41 0.20
N GLN A 89 -4.42 21.46 0.99
CA GLN A 89 -3.18 21.59 1.75
C GLN A 89 -1.92 21.33 0.90
N GLY A 90 -2.05 20.67 -0.26
CA GLY A 90 -0.96 20.25 -1.11
C GLY A 90 -0.14 19.08 -0.55
N TYR A 91 -0.67 18.34 0.42
CA TYR A 91 -0.02 17.13 0.97
C TYR A 91 -0.98 16.27 1.78
N ASP A 92 -0.58 15.03 2.02
CA ASP A 92 -1.27 14.06 2.88
C ASP A 92 -0.28 13.34 3.79
N ASP A 93 -0.79 12.68 4.83
CA ASP A 93 -0.01 11.81 5.69
C ASP A 93 -0.39 10.37 5.37
N MET A 94 0.55 9.64 4.79
CA MET A 94 0.43 8.22 4.53
C MET A 94 0.90 7.46 5.76
N VAL A 95 0.04 6.58 6.27
CA VAL A 95 0.38 5.58 7.28
C VAL A 95 0.41 4.21 6.61
N TRP A 96 1.46 3.43 6.87
CA TRP A 96 1.51 2.05 6.41
C TRP A 96 1.88 1.10 7.53
N THR A 97 1.31 -0.10 7.45
CA THR A 97 1.52 -1.23 8.36
C THR A 97 1.75 -2.48 7.53
N VAL A 98 2.48 -3.43 8.10
CA VAL A 98 2.65 -4.77 7.52
C VAL A 98 2.12 -5.77 8.52
N SER A 99 1.27 -6.67 8.06
CA SER A 99 0.67 -7.74 8.87
C SER A 99 0.57 -9.03 8.08
N ASP A 100 0.32 -10.15 8.78
CA ASP A 100 0.02 -11.41 8.11
C ASP A 100 -1.24 -11.28 7.24
N ILE A 101 -1.25 -11.96 6.10
CA ILE A 101 -2.40 -11.93 5.17
C ILE A 101 -3.68 -12.37 5.91
N GLY A 102 -4.72 -11.54 5.83
CA GLY A 102 -6.02 -11.79 6.47
C GLY A 102 -6.06 -11.50 7.98
N LYS A 103 -4.99 -10.96 8.57
CA LYS A 103 -4.99 -10.44 9.95
C LYS A 103 -5.17 -8.93 9.96
N SER A 104 -5.92 -8.45 10.96
CA SER A 104 -6.05 -7.04 11.26
C SER A 104 -4.67 -6.43 11.57
N ASP A 105 -4.53 -5.12 11.32
CA ASP A 105 -3.30 -4.35 11.50
C ASP A 105 -2.70 -4.52 12.90
N SER A 106 -1.73 -5.44 13.04
CA SER A 106 -0.98 -5.69 14.28
C SER A 106 0.46 -5.15 14.23
N GLY A 107 0.87 -4.64 13.07
CA GLY A 107 2.22 -4.09 12.85
C GLY A 107 2.40 -2.70 13.44
N HIS A 108 3.67 -2.32 13.66
CA HIS A 108 4.01 -0.95 14.05
C HIS A 108 3.75 -0.01 12.87
N PRO A 109 2.85 0.99 12.99
CA PRO A 109 2.57 1.91 11.91
C PRO A 109 3.78 2.82 11.66
N SER A 110 4.11 3.00 10.39
CA SER A 110 5.05 4.01 9.94
C SER A 110 4.30 5.12 9.22
N THR A 111 4.79 6.35 9.31
CA THR A 111 4.12 7.53 8.75
C THR A 111 5.08 8.32 7.87
N LEU A 112 4.57 8.84 6.75
CA LEU A 112 5.33 9.63 5.77
C LEU A 112 4.42 10.67 5.14
N ARG A 113 4.95 11.88 4.96
CA ARG A 113 4.26 12.94 4.24
C ARG A 113 4.40 12.72 2.74
N VAL A 114 3.29 12.76 2.02
CA VAL A 114 3.20 12.44 0.59
C VAL A 114 2.43 13.53 -0.16
N PRO A 115 2.52 13.59 -1.50
CA PRO A 115 1.69 14.47 -2.30
C PRO A 115 0.20 14.22 -2.09
N PRO A 116 -0.65 15.19 -2.44
CA PRO A 116 -2.09 15.03 -2.33
C PRO A 116 -2.60 13.98 -3.33
N PRO A 117 -3.85 13.50 -3.17
CA PRO A 117 -4.43 12.45 -4.02
C PRO A 117 -4.31 12.73 -5.52
N SER A 118 -4.51 13.97 -5.95
CA SER A 118 -4.43 14.37 -7.36
C SER A 118 -3.03 14.25 -7.97
N GLU A 119 -1.98 14.24 -7.13
CA GLU A 119 -0.57 14.24 -7.57
C GLU A 119 0.18 12.95 -7.19
N ARG A 120 -0.50 11.93 -6.67
CA ARG A 120 0.14 10.66 -6.29
C ARG A 120 -0.40 9.48 -7.09
N ARG A 121 0.47 8.49 -7.31
CA ARG A 121 0.09 7.20 -7.89
C ARG A 121 0.83 6.07 -7.21
N LEU A 122 0.12 4.99 -6.90
CA LEU A 122 0.69 3.73 -6.44
C LEU A 122 0.90 2.80 -7.64
N ASP A 123 2.16 2.51 -7.93
CA ASP A 123 2.59 1.54 -8.93
C ASP A 123 2.87 0.20 -8.22
N LEU A 124 2.35 -0.90 -8.76
CA LEU A 124 2.64 -2.25 -8.27
C LEU A 124 3.54 -2.96 -9.27
N THR A 125 4.60 -3.60 -8.77
CA THR A 125 5.48 -4.45 -9.57
C THR A 125 5.51 -5.85 -8.96
N VAL A 126 5.26 -6.87 -9.79
CA VAL A 126 5.45 -8.26 -9.38
C VAL A 126 6.93 -8.59 -9.54
N ARG A 127 7.60 -8.97 -8.46
CA ARG A 127 9.01 -9.35 -8.48
C ARG A 127 9.16 -10.69 -9.21
N SER A 128 10.22 -10.81 -10.01
CA SER A 128 10.54 -12.06 -10.70
C SER A 128 11.27 -12.99 -9.75
N GLY A 129 10.74 -14.21 -9.59
CA GLY A 129 11.34 -15.24 -8.75
C GLY A 129 10.33 -15.80 -7.76
N ASN A 130 10.26 -17.12 -7.67
CA ASN A 130 9.55 -17.78 -6.58
C ASN A 130 10.40 -17.58 -5.33
N GLU A 131 10.13 -16.53 -4.57
CA GLU A 131 10.84 -16.31 -3.31
C GLU A 131 10.42 -17.42 -2.35
N PRO A 132 11.36 -18.24 -1.84
CA PRO A 132 11.01 -19.13 -0.73
C PRO A 132 10.45 -18.22 0.35
N ARG A 133 9.31 -18.61 0.95
CA ARG A 133 8.80 -17.93 2.14
C ARG A 133 10.00 -17.83 3.08
N THR A 134 10.56 -16.63 3.26
CA THR A 134 11.62 -16.42 4.25
C THR A 134 10.99 -16.95 5.52
N ALA A 135 11.49 -18.09 5.97
CA ALA A 135 11.06 -18.68 7.21
C ALA A 135 11.50 -17.67 8.25
N GLN A 136 10.60 -16.73 8.58
CA GLN A 136 10.51 -16.14 9.90
C GLN A 136 10.75 -17.31 10.83
N ILE A 137 11.87 -17.20 11.50
CA ILE A 137 12.76 -18.31 11.76
C ILE A 137 12.00 -19.33 12.60
N ILE A 138 12.04 -20.58 12.18
CA ILE A 138 11.77 -21.74 13.05
C ILE A 138 12.91 -21.74 14.08
N GLU A 139 12.89 -20.78 14.99
CA GLU A 139 13.71 -20.69 16.20
C GLU A 139 12.74 -20.52 17.38
N SER A 140 11.68 -21.32 17.33
CA SER A 140 10.87 -21.68 18.50
C SER A 140 10.93 -23.18 18.78
N GLU A 141 11.57 -23.97 17.93
CA GLU A 141 12.08 -25.29 18.32
C GLU A 141 13.49 -25.14 18.89
N ARG A 142 13.60 -24.44 20.02
CA ARG A 142 14.59 -24.86 21.01
C ARG A 142 14.05 -26.21 21.47
N PRO A 143 14.63 -27.37 21.10
CA PRO A 143 14.28 -28.59 21.79
C PRO A 143 14.51 -28.30 23.26
N ASP A 144 13.47 -28.46 24.06
CA ASP A 144 13.51 -28.32 25.49
C ASP A 144 14.81 -28.95 25.99
N SER A 145 15.71 -28.11 26.48
CA SER A 145 16.84 -28.56 27.28
C SER A 145 16.29 -28.99 28.64
N ASN A 146 15.43 -30.02 28.60
CA ASN A 146 14.99 -30.84 29.71
C ASN A 146 15.77 -32.16 29.67
N VAL A 147 17.09 -32.06 29.42
CA VAL A 147 18.01 -33.11 29.86
C VAL A 147 18.13 -32.91 31.36
N ALA A 148 17.29 -33.64 32.09
CA ALA A 148 17.45 -33.87 33.51
C ALA A 148 18.89 -34.33 33.77
N TYR A 149 19.67 -33.51 34.47
CA TYR A 149 20.88 -33.99 35.12
C TYR A 149 20.43 -34.92 36.27
N PRO A 150 20.79 -36.21 36.28
CA PRO A 150 20.55 -37.04 37.46
C PRO A 150 21.39 -36.50 38.63
N ALA A 151 20.72 -36.37 39.77
CA ALA A 151 21.26 -35.90 41.02
C ALA A 151 22.48 -36.71 41.47
N ALA A 152 23.60 -36.05 41.73
CA ALA A 152 24.68 -36.59 42.53
C ALA A 152 25.39 -35.50 43.33
N GLY A 153 25.19 -35.52 44.66
CA GLY A 153 26.18 -35.03 45.62
C GLY A 153 25.75 -33.88 46.54
N PRO A 154 25.64 -34.09 47.87
CA PRO A 154 25.60 -33.00 48.84
C PRO A 154 27.01 -32.42 49.01
N GLY A 155 27.32 -31.40 48.23
CA GLY A 155 28.57 -30.63 48.34
C GLY A 155 28.33 -29.31 49.06
N LEU A 156 28.69 -29.27 50.34
CA LEU A 156 28.78 -28.07 51.15
C LEU A 156 29.80 -27.10 50.53
N PHE A 157 29.34 -26.01 49.92
CA PHE A 157 30.20 -24.86 49.64
C PHE A 157 29.71 -23.61 50.36
N PRO A 158 30.60 -22.89 51.06
CA PRO A 158 30.24 -21.72 51.84
C PRO A 158 29.88 -20.53 50.96
N ARG A 159 28.82 -19.86 51.40
CA ARG A 159 28.30 -18.58 50.90
C ARG A 159 29.36 -17.49 51.11
N THR A 160 30.08 -17.11 50.06
CA THR A 160 30.82 -15.84 50.04
C THR A 160 30.19 -14.95 48.98
N ALA A 161 29.51 -13.90 49.45
CA ALA A 161 29.10 -12.78 48.63
C ALA A 161 30.31 -11.88 48.37
N PRO A 162 30.54 -11.44 47.12
CA PRO A 162 31.22 -10.20 46.88
C PRO A 162 30.19 -9.13 46.53
N ASN A 163 30.19 -8.08 47.37
CA ASN A 163 29.66 -6.78 47.06
C ASN A 163 30.13 -6.34 45.66
N ASN A 164 29.21 -6.02 44.76
CA ASN A 164 29.51 -5.21 43.60
C ASN A 164 28.74 -3.89 43.74
N PRO A 165 29.39 -2.75 44.03
CA PRO A 165 28.74 -1.46 43.98
C PRO A 165 28.49 -1.07 42.52
N GLU A 166 27.25 -0.67 42.24
CA GLU A 166 26.92 0.47 41.40
C GLU A 166 27.76 0.67 40.13
N ALA A 167 27.36 0.01 39.04
CA ALA A 167 27.65 0.46 37.69
C ALA A 167 26.33 0.86 37.03
N ALA A 168 26.22 2.16 36.71
CA ALA A 168 25.09 2.77 36.04
C ALA A 168 24.71 2.02 34.74
N PRO A 169 23.41 1.98 34.36
CA PRO A 169 23.01 1.49 33.06
C PRO A 169 23.51 2.45 31.97
N GLN A 170 24.64 2.13 31.34
CA GLN A 170 24.98 2.66 30.03
C GLN A 170 23.96 2.09 29.04
N SER A 171 23.17 2.99 28.44
CA SER A 171 22.31 2.69 27.30
C SER A 171 23.11 1.97 26.21
N PRO A 172 22.74 0.76 25.77
CA PRO A 172 23.29 0.23 24.55
C PRO A 172 22.84 1.13 23.40
N ALA A 173 23.85 1.58 22.66
CA ALA A 173 23.74 2.40 21.50
C ALA A 173 22.65 1.88 20.54
N GLN A 174 21.80 2.81 20.14
CA GLN A 174 21.30 2.99 18.77
C GLN A 174 21.53 1.78 17.87
N GLY A 175 20.49 0.96 17.77
CA GLY A 175 20.37 -0.03 16.72
C GLY A 175 20.66 0.63 15.37
N THR A 176 21.56 -0.02 14.64
CA THR A 176 21.91 0.30 13.26
C THR A 176 20.63 0.53 12.45
N ALA A 177 20.41 1.80 12.09
CA ALA A 177 19.42 2.17 11.09
C ALA A 177 19.60 1.29 9.84
N PRO A 178 18.52 0.85 9.18
CA PRO A 178 18.64 0.22 7.88
C PRO A 178 19.40 1.18 6.96
N THR A 179 20.47 0.67 6.36
CA THR A 179 21.28 1.34 5.35
C THR A 179 20.38 2.01 4.33
N SER A 180 20.36 3.33 4.40
CA SER A 180 19.80 4.23 3.41
C SER A 180 20.33 3.86 2.02
N PRO A 181 19.47 3.66 1.01
CA PRO A 181 19.93 3.42 -0.34
C PRO A 181 20.69 4.64 -0.86
N ALA A 182 21.76 4.32 -1.58
CA ALA A 182 22.79 5.21 -2.09
C ALA A 182 22.29 6.55 -2.66
N LYS A 183 22.94 7.63 -2.19
CA LYS A 183 23.45 8.76 -2.97
C LYS A 183 22.67 9.07 -4.26
N ALA A 184 21.64 9.90 -4.12
CA ALA A 184 21.09 10.65 -5.24
C ALA A 184 22.21 11.44 -5.95
N PRO A 185 22.31 11.43 -7.30
CA PRO A 185 23.18 12.34 -8.00
C PRO A 185 22.73 13.79 -7.76
N SER A 186 23.70 14.59 -7.32
CA SER A 186 23.59 16.02 -7.07
C SER A 186 23.13 16.79 -8.31
N ALA A 187 22.04 17.54 -8.15
CA ALA A 187 21.68 18.78 -8.83
C ALA A 187 22.32 19.06 -10.21
N ALA A 188 21.55 18.82 -11.28
CA ALA A 188 21.60 19.68 -12.45
C ALA A 188 20.51 20.76 -12.29
N LYS A 189 20.97 22.00 -12.11
CA LYS A 189 20.19 23.25 -12.06
C LYS A 189 19.31 23.38 -13.33
N PRO A 190 17.97 23.43 -13.24
CA PRO A 190 17.14 23.86 -14.36
C PRO A 190 17.26 25.37 -14.47
N SER A 191 17.80 25.81 -15.60
CA SER A 191 17.85 27.19 -16.03
C SER A 191 16.44 27.77 -16.15
N ASP A 192 16.32 28.99 -15.64
CA ASP A 192 15.29 29.98 -15.91
C ASP A 192 14.76 29.88 -17.36
N ALA A 193 13.54 29.39 -17.53
CA ALA A 193 12.84 29.34 -18.80
C ALA A 193 11.42 29.88 -18.62
N SER A 194 11.33 31.20 -18.75
CA SER A 194 10.23 31.94 -19.36
C SER A 194 8.82 31.39 -19.15
N LYS A 195 8.16 32.02 -18.19
CA LYS A 195 6.73 32.33 -18.16
C LYS A 195 6.25 32.87 -19.52
N ALA A 196 5.82 31.99 -20.43
CA ALA A 196 4.98 32.35 -21.55
C ALA A 196 3.51 32.21 -21.11
N PRO A 197 2.66 33.25 -21.27
CA PRO A 197 1.23 33.12 -21.02
C PRO A 197 0.62 32.10 -22.00
N PRO A 198 -0.39 31.32 -21.57
CA PRO A 198 -1.09 30.40 -22.46
C PRO A 198 -1.73 31.18 -23.63
N PRO A 199 -1.74 30.62 -24.85
CA PRO A 199 -2.46 31.22 -25.96
C PRO A 199 -3.94 31.32 -25.61
N ALA A 200 -4.51 32.51 -25.82
CA ALA A 200 -5.94 32.72 -25.67
C ALA A 200 -6.68 31.77 -26.61
N ILE A 201 -7.44 30.83 -26.04
CA ILE A 201 -8.36 29.98 -26.79
C ILE A 201 -9.53 30.88 -27.20
N SER A 202 -9.50 31.38 -28.43
CA SER A 202 -10.65 32.03 -29.05
C SER A 202 -11.75 30.98 -29.24
N LEU A 203 -12.76 30.99 -28.37
CA LEU A 203 -13.99 30.25 -28.60
C LEU A 203 -14.63 30.75 -29.92
N PRO A 204 -15.03 29.84 -30.84
CA PRO A 204 -15.79 30.24 -32.01
C PRO A 204 -17.16 30.79 -31.62
N ASP A 205 -17.50 31.95 -32.18
CA ASP A 205 -18.75 32.66 -31.97
C ASP A 205 -19.95 31.84 -32.49
N PRO A 206 -20.94 31.48 -31.66
CA PRO A 206 -22.01 30.54 -32.03
C PRO A 206 -23.10 31.11 -32.97
N LYS A 207 -22.82 32.16 -33.74
CA LYS A 207 -23.85 32.87 -34.55
C LYS A 207 -23.82 32.62 -36.07
N GLN A 208 -23.06 31.65 -36.59
CA GLN A 208 -23.08 31.31 -38.02
C GLN A 208 -23.63 29.91 -38.31
N GLN A 209 -24.91 29.69 -38.03
CA GLN A 209 -25.68 28.67 -38.73
C GLN A 209 -26.99 29.30 -39.22
N SER A 210 -26.95 29.85 -40.43
CA SER A 210 -28.14 30.18 -41.20
C SER A 210 -28.70 28.91 -41.84
N PRO A 211 -30.02 28.66 -41.76
CA PRO A 211 -30.65 27.54 -42.44
C PRO A 211 -30.79 27.84 -43.93
N LYS A 212 -30.70 26.78 -44.74
CA LYS A 212 -31.01 26.79 -46.17
C LYS A 212 -32.09 25.75 -46.43
#